data_AF-A0A1F8TNQ6-F1
#
_entry.id   AF-A0A1F8TNQ6-F1
#
_cell.length_a   1.000
_cell.length_b   1.000
_cell.length_c   1.000
_cell.angle_alpha   90.00
_cell.angle_beta   90.00
_cell.angle_gamma   90.00
#
_symmetry.space_group_name_H-M   'P 1'
#
loop_
_entity.id
_entity.type
_entity.pdbx_description
1 polymer ?
#
loop_
_entity_poly.entity_id
_entity_poly.type
_entity_poly.pdbx_seq_one_letter_code
_entity_poly.pdbx_strand_id
1 'polypeptide(L)'
;MLAANVLGDSLTLGRDLFADSMTEWITKTVQFFATRPEVQMVIRVHPGETLVPKAKSMGQVVREALPSLPDHIHVIGAADKVNTYDLIEIADLGLAYTTTVGLETAMNGTPVISCGQTHYRGRGFTIDPASWDEYFAALERVLANLPAHRLSESQTAAAWNYAYRFFFEYPRPFPWRLMNFWDDLQVWPLEKVLSAEGREQFEDTFKFLVGGPFTW
;
A
#
# COMPACT_ATOMS: atom_id res chain seq x y z
N MET A 1 -2.88 7.49 10.75
CA MET A 1 -2.91 6.01 10.65
C MET A 1 -1.71 5.54 9.85
N LEU A 2 -1.01 4.51 10.33
CA LEU A 2 0.08 3.84 9.61
C LEU A 2 -0.41 2.44 9.21
N ALA A 3 -0.31 2.12 7.92
CA ALA A 3 -0.63 0.78 7.41
C ALA A 3 0.66 0.04 7.04
N ALA A 4 0.91 -1.08 7.70
CA ALA A 4 2.09 -1.90 7.46
C ALA A 4 1.89 -2.87 6.28
N ASN A 5 2.96 -3.13 5.52
CA ASN A 5 3.04 -4.28 4.63
C ASN A 5 3.40 -5.55 5.44
N VAL A 6 3.26 -6.73 4.84
CA VAL A 6 3.83 -7.97 5.39
C VAL A 6 5.36 -7.91 5.22
N LEU A 7 6.10 -8.19 6.30
CA LEU A 7 7.56 -8.25 6.22
C LEU A 7 8.01 -9.40 5.30
N GLY A 8 8.90 -9.10 4.35
CA GLY A 8 9.36 -10.07 3.34
C GLY A 8 8.43 -10.21 2.13
N ASP A 9 7.42 -9.36 2.02
CA ASP A 9 6.61 -9.24 0.81
C ASP A 9 7.46 -8.76 -0.38
N SER A 10 7.29 -9.43 -1.53
CA SER A 10 7.85 -9.01 -2.82
C SER A 10 7.54 -7.55 -3.17
N LEU A 11 6.40 -7.01 -2.69
CA LEU A 11 6.02 -5.60 -2.87
C LEU A 11 6.91 -4.62 -2.11
N THR A 12 7.78 -5.08 -1.21
CA THR A 12 8.79 -4.25 -0.53
C THR A 12 10.20 -4.43 -1.10
N LEU A 13 10.44 -5.47 -1.90
CA LEU A 13 11.77 -5.80 -2.41
C LEU A 13 12.27 -4.75 -3.42
N GLY A 14 13.41 -4.13 -3.13
CA GLY A 14 14.00 -3.08 -3.98
C GLY A 14 13.16 -1.82 -4.05
N ARG A 15 12.29 -1.59 -3.05
CA ARG A 15 11.41 -0.40 -2.96
C ARG A 15 11.83 0.60 -1.89
N ASP A 16 12.97 0.37 -1.26
CA ASP A 16 13.56 1.28 -0.30
C ASP A 16 14.00 2.58 -0.99
N LEU A 17 13.81 3.72 -0.32
CA LEU A 17 14.15 5.04 -0.84
C LEU A 17 15.14 5.76 0.08
N PHE A 18 14.66 6.22 1.23
CA PHE A 18 15.47 6.91 2.23
C PHE A 18 15.68 6.10 3.51
N ALA A 19 14.82 5.12 3.77
CA ALA A 19 15.00 4.14 4.81
C ALA A 19 15.63 2.88 4.20
N ASP A 20 16.54 2.24 4.91
CA ASP A 20 17.21 1.01 4.51
C ASP A 20 16.24 -0.19 4.53
N SER A 21 15.11 -0.07 5.23
CA SER A 21 14.02 -1.04 5.25
C SER A 21 12.73 -0.47 5.82
N MET A 22 11.61 -1.15 5.57
CA MET A 22 10.35 -0.88 6.26
C MET A 22 10.47 -0.98 7.79
N THR A 23 11.31 -1.90 8.30
CA THR A 23 11.55 -2.05 9.75
C THR A 23 12.20 -0.81 10.34
N GLU A 24 13.21 -0.27 9.67
CA GLU A 24 13.87 0.98 10.07
C GLU A 24 12.87 2.15 10.01
N TRP A 25 12.09 2.22 8.93
CA TRP A 25 11.06 3.23 8.75
C TRP A 25 10.06 3.25 9.91
N ILE A 26 9.45 2.10 10.23
CA ILE A 26 8.47 2.00 11.32
C ILE A 26 9.13 2.33 12.66
N THR A 27 10.32 1.80 12.94
CA THR A 27 11.04 2.03 14.21
C THR A 27 11.21 3.52 14.50
N LYS A 28 11.80 4.27 13.55
CA LYS A 28 12.02 5.71 13.69
C LYS A 28 10.71 6.51 13.72
N THR A 29 9.70 6.07 12.95
CA THR A 29 8.39 6.72 12.92
C THR A 29 7.66 6.58 14.26
N VAL A 30 7.62 5.39 14.86
CA VAL A 30 6.93 5.24 16.17
C VAL A 30 7.65 5.99 17.27
N GLN A 31 8.99 6.05 17.24
CA GLN A 31 9.77 6.86 18.17
C GLN A 31 9.49 8.36 18.03
N PHE A 32 9.26 8.86 16.81
CA PHE A 32 8.81 10.22 16.56
C PHE A 32 7.43 10.49 17.19
N PHE A 33 6.45 9.60 17.02
CA PHE A 33 5.13 9.79 17.61
C PHE A 33 5.09 9.56 19.14
N ALA A 34 6.02 8.79 19.69
CA ALA A 34 6.09 8.55 21.14
C ALA A 34 6.30 9.84 21.95
N THR A 35 6.94 10.85 21.36
CA THR A 35 7.18 12.16 22.00
C THR A 35 6.08 13.20 21.75
N ARG A 36 4.96 12.80 21.12
CA ARG A 36 3.86 13.68 20.68
C ARG A 36 2.50 13.19 21.22
N PRO A 37 2.23 13.35 22.53
CA PRO A 37 1.00 12.86 23.16
C PRO A 37 -0.28 13.54 22.65
N GLU A 38 -0.14 14.68 21.97
CA GLU A 38 -1.24 15.40 21.32
C GLU A 38 -1.74 14.75 20.02
N VAL A 39 -1.03 13.76 19.47
CA VAL A 39 -1.40 13.05 18.25
C VAL A 39 -1.68 11.58 18.52
N GLN A 40 -2.88 11.10 18.21
CA GLN A 40 -3.17 9.67 18.28
C GLN A 40 -2.60 8.92 17.07
N MET A 41 -1.72 7.94 17.31
CA MET A 41 -1.18 7.09 16.26
C MET A 41 -1.87 5.72 16.29
N VAL A 42 -2.49 5.33 15.18
CA VAL A 42 -3.02 3.98 14.99
C VAL A 42 -2.16 3.25 13.95
N ILE A 43 -1.62 2.09 14.31
CA ILE A 43 -0.79 1.22 13.48
C ILE A 43 -1.57 -0.04 13.13
N ARG A 44 -1.88 -0.23 11.85
CA ARG A 44 -2.56 -1.43 11.33
C ARG A 44 -1.52 -2.43 10.82
N VAL A 45 -1.33 -3.52 11.55
CA VAL A 45 -0.55 -4.68 11.09
C VAL A 45 -1.35 -5.42 10.02
N HIS A 46 -0.68 -5.84 8.95
CA HIS A 46 -1.33 -6.46 7.79
C HIS A 46 -1.98 -7.80 8.16
N PRO A 47 -3.27 -8.04 7.86
CA PRO A 47 -3.94 -9.32 8.17
C PRO A 47 -3.24 -10.54 7.56
N GLY A 48 -2.65 -10.38 6.37
CA GLY A 48 -1.87 -11.41 5.69
C GLY A 48 -0.65 -11.92 6.45
N GLU A 49 -0.16 -11.24 7.50
CA GLU A 49 0.88 -11.79 8.38
C GLU A 49 0.43 -13.11 9.05
N THR A 50 -0.90 -13.32 9.23
CA THR A 50 -1.46 -14.58 9.74
C THR A 50 -1.16 -15.78 8.84
N LEU A 51 -0.88 -15.56 7.55
CA LEU A 51 -0.54 -16.60 6.58
C LEU A 51 0.96 -16.96 6.61
N VAL A 52 1.79 -16.14 7.27
CA VAL A 52 3.26 -16.31 7.37
C VAL A 52 3.74 -16.20 8.83
N PRO A 53 3.23 -17.04 9.75
CA PRO A 53 3.43 -16.86 11.20
C PRO A 53 4.89 -17.00 11.68
N LYS A 54 5.79 -17.52 10.83
CA LYS A 54 7.22 -17.62 11.13
C LYS A 54 8.00 -16.33 10.81
N ALA A 55 7.40 -15.42 10.03
CA ALA A 55 8.01 -14.12 9.73
C ALA A 55 7.86 -13.18 10.94
N LYS A 56 8.84 -12.29 11.13
CA LYS A 56 8.77 -11.27 12.16
C LYS A 56 7.61 -10.31 11.84
N SER A 57 6.67 -10.18 12.77
CA SER A 57 5.53 -9.29 12.63
C SER A 57 5.92 -7.83 12.76
N MET A 58 5.27 -6.94 12.00
CA MET A 58 5.44 -5.49 12.21
C MET A 58 4.95 -5.03 13.58
N GLY A 59 3.99 -5.73 14.17
CA GLY A 59 3.59 -5.48 15.56
C GLY A 59 4.71 -5.79 16.57
N GLN A 60 5.55 -6.79 16.29
CA GLN A 60 6.72 -7.10 17.10
C GLN A 60 7.80 -6.02 16.93
N VAL A 61 8.06 -5.56 15.70
CA VAL A 61 8.98 -4.44 15.42
C VAL A 61 8.61 -3.21 16.24
N VAL A 62 7.32 -2.85 16.28
CA VAL A 62 6.84 -1.70 17.07
C VAL A 62 7.12 -1.88 18.56
N ARG A 63 6.85 -3.05 19.13
CA ARG A 63 7.10 -3.33 20.56
C ARG A 63 8.59 -3.35 20.92
N GLU A 64 9.44 -3.77 20.00
CA GLU A 64 10.89 -3.70 20.21
C GLU A 64 11.39 -2.24 20.14
N ALA A 65 10.83 -1.42 19.24
CA ALA A 65 11.15 -0.01 19.12
C ALA A 65 10.67 0.82 20.32
N LEU A 66 9.52 0.44 20.90
CA LEU A 66 8.90 1.05 22.07
C LEU A 66 8.48 -0.04 23.07
N PRO A 67 9.39 -0.48 23.97
CA PRO A 67 9.09 -1.52 24.96
C PRO A 67 7.94 -1.17 25.92
N SER A 68 7.74 0.12 26.16
CA SER A 68 6.55 0.68 26.81
C SER A 68 5.83 1.53 25.78
N LEU A 69 4.65 1.09 25.36
CA LEU A 69 3.83 1.78 24.36
C LEU A 69 3.04 2.89 25.05
N PRO A 70 3.17 4.17 24.64
CA PRO A 70 2.35 5.25 25.17
C PRO A 70 0.85 5.04 24.89
N ASP A 71 -0.01 5.56 25.77
CA ASP A 71 -1.47 5.39 25.67
C ASP A 71 -2.07 5.93 24.37
N HIS A 72 -1.43 6.92 23.73
CA HIS A 72 -1.86 7.52 22.46
C HIS A 72 -1.39 6.76 21.21
N ILE A 73 -0.66 5.65 21.37
CA ILE A 73 -0.24 4.78 20.27
C ILE A 73 -0.94 3.44 20.37
N HIS A 74 -1.73 3.11 19.35
CA HIS A 74 -2.53 1.88 19.30
C HIS A 74 -2.05 0.98 18.17
N VAL A 75 -1.70 -0.27 18.50
CA VAL A 75 -1.34 -1.30 17.51
C VAL A 75 -2.52 -2.25 17.33
N ILE A 76 -3.07 -2.31 16.12
CA ILE A 76 -4.09 -3.27 15.71
C ILE A 76 -3.38 -4.45 15.06
N GLY A 77 -3.47 -5.61 15.71
CA GLY A 77 -2.83 -6.85 15.30
C GLY A 77 -3.45 -7.48 14.05
N ALA A 78 -2.70 -8.35 13.39
CA ALA A 78 -3.12 -8.99 12.12
C ALA A 78 -4.45 -9.75 12.22
N ALA A 79 -4.75 -10.35 13.38
CA ALA A 79 -5.97 -11.12 13.63
C ALA A 79 -7.13 -10.28 14.23
N ASP A 80 -6.89 -9.01 14.56
CA ASP A 80 -7.92 -8.16 15.15
C ASP A 80 -9.01 -7.85 14.11
N LYS A 81 -10.26 -7.97 14.54
CA LYS A 81 -11.46 -7.75 13.71
C LYS A 81 -11.78 -6.27 13.54
N VAL A 82 -10.80 -5.51 13.08
CA VAL A 82 -10.94 -4.10 12.71
C VAL A 82 -10.74 -3.94 11.21
N ASN A 83 -11.73 -3.34 10.57
CA ASN A 83 -11.70 -3.06 9.14
C ASN A 83 -10.76 -1.89 8.85
N THR A 84 -9.90 -2.05 7.84
CA THR A 84 -8.97 -0.99 7.43
C THR A 84 -9.70 0.24 6.88
N TYR A 85 -10.84 0.06 6.21
CA TYR A 85 -11.60 1.18 5.64
C TYR A 85 -12.19 2.09 6.73
N ASP A 86 -12.72 1.52 7.81
CA ASP A 86 -13.19 2.29 8.97
C ASP A 86 -12.05 3.15 9.57
N LEU A 87 -10.81 2.65 9.55
CA LEU A 87 -9.63 3.41 9.99
C LEU A 87 -9.24 4.53 9.01
N ILE A 88 -9.42 4.31 7.70
CA ILE A 88 -9.16 5.32 6.68
C ILE A 88 -10.15 6.47 6.81
N GLU A 89 -11.43 6.17 7.06
CA GLU A 89 -12.51 7.16 7.19
C GLU A 89 -12.26 8.15 8.32
N ILE A 90 -11.71 7.69 9.44
CA ILE A 90 -11.44 8.53 10.62
C ILE A 90 -10.01 9.09 10.65
N ALA A 91 -9.16 8.78 9.66
CA ALA A 91 -7.78 9.25 9.64
C ALA A 91 -7.65 10.67 9.08
N ASP A 92 -6.81 11.47 9.74
CA ASP A 92 -6.39 12.79 9.24
C ASP A 92 -5.09 12.76 8.42
N LEU A 93 -4.30 11.69 8.54
CA LEU A 93 -3.06 11.45 7.82
C LEU A 93 -2.82 9.95 7.66
N GLY A 94 -2.50 9.52 6.43
CA GLY A 94 -2.02 8.18 6.12
C GLY A 94 -0.49 8.11 6.01
N LEU A 95 0.10 7.07 6.60
CA LEU A 95 1.51 6.72 6.43
C LEU A 95 1.59 5.33 5.80
N ALA A 96 2.23 5.24 4.64
CA ALA A 96 2.32 3.99 3.88
C ALA A 96 3.73 3.79 3.33
N TYR A 97 4.23 2.55 3.39
CA TYR A 97 5.49 2.19 2.74
C TYR A 97 5.26 1.87 1.27
N THR A 98 4.69 0.70 0.96
CA THR A 98 4.32 0.32 -0.42
C THR A 98 2.89 -0.23 -0.56
N THR A 99 2.16 -0.38 0.55
CA THR A 99 0.78 -0.90 0.58
C THR A 99 -0.20 -0.06 -0.25
N THR A 100 -1.20 -0.71 -0.87
CA THR A 100 -2.29 -0.03 -1.58
C THR A 100 -3.19 0.80 -0.65
N VAL A 101 -3.13 0.55 0.66
CA VAL A 101 -3.85 1.35 1.66
C VAL A 101 -3.47 2.83 1.56
N GLY A 102 -2.26 3.17 1.11
CA GLY A 102 -1.92 4.57 0.84
C GLY A 102 -2.67 5.17 -0.35
N LEU A 103 -2.90 4.41 -1.42
CA LEU A 103 -3.75 4.84 -2.54
C LEU A 103 -5.21 4.98 -2.09
N GLU A 104 -5.73 3.99 -1.36
CA GLU A 104 -7.09 3.99 -0.82
C GLU A 104 -7.33 5.16 0.14
N THR A 105 -6.32 5.51 0.95
CA THR A 105 -6.38 6.67 1.85
C THR A 105 -6.43 7.99 1.06
N ALA A 106 -5.66 8.12 -0.03
CA ALA A 106 -5.71 9.29 -0.90
C ALA A 106 -7.06 9.39 -1.65
N MET A 107 -7.66 8.27 -2.05
CA MET A 107 -9.01 8.24 -2.62
C MET A 107 -10.08 8.76 -1.65
N ASN A 108 -9.84 8.69 -0.34
CA ASN A 108 -10.69 9.27 0.70
C ASN A 108 -10.41 10.76 0.97
N GLY A 109 -9.53 11.41 0.19
CA GLY A 109 -9.16 12.82 0.38
C GLY A 109 -8.23 13.10 1.57
N THR A 110 -7.74 12.05 2.24
CA THR A 110 -6.78 12.15 3.33
C THR A 110 -5.36 12.28 2.77
N PRO A 111 -4.50 13.21 3.27
CA PRO A 111 -3.11 13.27 2.85
C PRO A 111 -2.38 11.98 3.19
N VAL A 112 -1.46 11.57 2.32
CA VAL A 112 -0.66 10.36 2.50
C VAL A 112 0.81 10.68 2.29
N ILE A 113 1.64 10.31 3.26
CA ILE A 113 3.09 10.31 3.09
C ILE A 113 3.51 8.92 2.61
N SER A 114 4.03 8.84 1.39
CA SER A 114 4.52 7.61 0.77
C SER A 114 6.01 7.45 1.05
N CYS A 115 6.39 6.39 1.76
CA CYS A 115 7.76 6.24 2.26
C CYS A 115 8.61 5.23 1.47
N GLY A 116 7.99 4.36 0.69
CA GLY A 116 8.66 3.47 -0.27
C GLY A 116 8.35 3.83 -1.73
N GLN A 117 9.04 3.16 -2.65
CA GLN A 117 8.85 3.27 -4.10
C GLN A 117 7.62 2.46 -4.55
N THR A 118 6.44 2.98 -4.27
CA THR A 118 5.16 2.41 -4.72
C THR A 118 4.72 2.94 -6.08
N HIS A 119 3.84 2.20 -6.76
CA HIS A 119 3.39 2.47 -8.12
C HIS A 119 2.60 3.79 -8.26
N TYR A 120 1.94 4.22 -7.18
CA TYR A 120 1.15 5.46 -7.11
C TYR A 120 1.94 6.67 -6.58
N ARG A 121 3.23 6.51 -6.24
CA ARG A 121 4.12 7.62 -5.86
C ARG A 121 4.33 8.56 -7.06
N GLY A 122 4.47 9.86 -6.80
CA GLY A 122 4.81 10.86 -7.82
C GLY A 122 3.66 11.15 -8.79
N ARG A 123 2.42 10.80 -8.41
CA ARG A 123 1.22 10.97 -9.24
C ARG A 123 0.41 12.23 -8.90
N GLY A 124 0.92 13.06 -7.98
CA GLY A 124 0.33 14.37 -7.64
C GLY A 124 -0.68 14.36 -6.47
N PHE A 125 -0.94 13.19 -5.89
CA PHE A 125 -1.87 13.01 -4.77
C PHE A 125 -1.23 12.42 -3.50
N THR A 126 0.10 12.37 -3.44
CA THR A 126 0.88 11.93 -2.28
C THR A 126 1.95 12.95 -1.90
N ILE A 127 2.43 12.86 -0.65
CA ILE A 127 3.63 13.56 -0.17
C ILE A 127 4.79 12.57 -0.22
N ASP A 128 5.81 12.90 -0.99
CA ASP A 128 6.83 11.94 -1.44
C ASP A 128 8.24 12.34 -0.98
N PRO A 129 8.57 12.23 0.32
CA PRO A 129 9.89 12.58 0.83
C PRO A 129 10.96 11.65 0.26
N ALA A 130 12.14 12.21 -0.02
CA ALA A 130 13.29 11.50 -0.57
C ALA A 130 14.45 11.35 0.43
N SER A 131 14.30 11.87 1.65
CA SER A 131 15.28 11.76 2.74
C SER A 131 14.58 11.70 4.11
N TRP A 132 15.32 11.30 5.14
CA TRP A 132 14.83 11.34 6.53
C TRP A 132 14.43 12.76 6.97
N ASP A 133 15.23 13.77 6.59
CA ASP A 133 14.95 15.16 6.92
C ASP A 133 13.66 15.65 6.25
N GLU A 134 13.47 15.33 4.97
CA GLU A 134 12.22 15.63 4.26
C GLU A 134 11.01 14.89 4.85
N TYR A 135 11.21 13.63 5.29
CA TYR A 135 10.15 12.84 5.91
C TYR A 135 9.67 13.47 7.23
N PHE A 136 10.59 13.80 8.13
CA PHE A 136 10.22 14.43 9.40
C PHE A 136 9.71 15.86 9.20
N ALA A 137 10.28 16.63 8.27
CA ALA A 137 9.75 17.95 7.93
C ALA A 137 8.32 17.85 7.36
N ALA A 138 8.02 16.83 6.55
CA ALA A 138 6.67 16.58 6.05
C ALA A 138 5.69 16.21 7.16
N LEU A 139 6.11 15.36 8.11
CA LEU A 139 5.31 15.03 9.29
C LEU A 139 4.98 16.28 10.10
N GLU A 140 5.98 17.08 10.49
CA GLU A 140 5.80 18.30 11.27
C GLU A 140 4.86 19.29 10.57
N ARG A 141 5.08 19.51 9.27
CA ARG A 141 4.25 20.41 8.46
C ARG A 141 2.79 19.96 8.43
N VAL A 142 2.53 18.65 8.23
CA VAL A 142 1.17 18.13 8.15
C VAL A 142 0.48 18.13 9.51
N LEU A 143 1.18 17.71 10.56
CA LEU A 143 0.64 17.67 11.92
C LEU A 143 0.31 19.07 12.47
N ALA A 144 1.06 20.09 12.06
CA ALA A 144 0.78 21.47 12.46
C ALA A 144 -0.57 22.00 11.94
N ASN A 145 -1.11 21.46 10.84
CA ASN A 145 -2.41 21.84 10.30
C ASN A 145 -3.02 20.75 9.40
N LEU A 146 -3.56 19.71 10.03
CA LEU A 146 -4.17 18.58 9.31
C LEU A 146 -5.30 18.99 8.35
N PRO A 147 -6.26 19.88 8.71
CA PRO A 147 -7.33 20.28 7.79
C PRO A 147 -6.82 20.95 6.51
N ALA A 148 -5.76 21.76 6.60
CA ALA A 148 -5.19 22.44 5.42
C ALA A 148 -4.45 21.50 4.46
N HIS A 149 -4.18 20.26 4.89
CA HIS A 149 -3.51 19.25 4.08
C HIS A 149 -4.46 18.20 3.50
N ARG A 150 -5.79 18.34 3.69
CA ARG A 150 -6.77 17.56 2.94
C ARG A 150 -6.54 17.72 1.43
N LEU A 151 -6.64 16.62 0.70
CA LEU A 151 -6.47 16.65 -0.74
C LEU A 151 -7.59 17.47 -1.37
N SER A 152 -7.23 18.23 -2.40
CA SER A 152 -8.23 18.92 -3.23
C SER A 152 -9.06 17.93 -4.04
N GLU A 153 -10.23 18.35 -4.50
CA GLU A 153 -11.11 17.51 -5.34
C GLU A 153 -10.39 16.95 -6.57
N SER A 154 -9.50 17.74 -7.20
CA SER A 154 -8.72 17.30 -8.36
C SER A 154 -7.68 16.24 -8.01
N GLN A 155 -7.04 16.33 -6.85
CA GLN A 155 -6.10 15.32 -6.36
C GLN A 155 -6.83 14.03 -5.98
N THR A 156 -7.97 14.13 -5.32
CA THR A 156 -8.82 12.97 -5.01
C THR A 156 -9.31 12.29 -6.28
N ALA A 157 -9.79 13.07 -7.27
CA ALA A 157 -10.19 12.54 -8.57
C ALA A 157 -9.03 11.87 -9.33
N ALA A 158 -7.80 12.41 -9.23
CA ALA A 158 -6.61 11.79 -9.79
C ALA A 158 -6.26 10.45 -9.11
N ALA A 159 -6.40 10.37 -7.78
CA ALA A 159 -6.24 9.12 -7.05
C ALA A 159 -7.27 8.07 -7.48
N TRP A 160 -8.54 8.44 -7.61
CA TRP A 160 -9.60 7.58 -8.13
C TRP A 160 -9.35 7.12 -9.56
N ASN A 161 -8.95 8.04 -10.45
CA ASN A 161 -8.63 7.70 -11.84
C ASN A 161 -7.47 6.70 -11.91
N TYR A 162 -6.40 6.96 -11.15
CA TYR A 162 -5.26 6.06 -11.06
C TYR A 162 -5.67 4.68 -10.54
N ALA A 163 -6.44 4.63 -9.44
CA ALA A 163 -6.91 3.39 -8.86
C ALA A 163 -7.79 2.60 -9.84
N TYR A 164 -8.72 3.26 -10.52
CA TYR A 164 -9.57 2.61 -11.51
C TYR A 164 -8.73 1.94 -12.60
N ARG A 165 -7.77 2.67 -13.17
CA ARG A 165 -6.86 2.13 -14.18
C ARG A 165 -6.02 0.99 -13.65
N PHE A 166 -5.47 1.13 -12.44
CA PHE A 166 -4.61 0.12 -11.84
C PHE A 166 -5.36 -1.18 -11.50
N PHE A 167 -6.59 -1.10 -11.02
CA PHE A 167 -7.37 -2.27 -10.60
C PHE A 167 -8.24 -2.88 -11.72
N PHE A 168 -8.68 -2.09 -12.70
CA PHE A 168 -9.65 -2.55 -13.70
C PHE A 168 -9.14 -2.52 -15.15
N GLU A 169 -8.21 -1.64 -15.52
CA GLU A 169 -7.71 -1.55 -16.91
C GLU A 169 -6.35 -2.22 -17.12
N TYR A 170 -5.45 -2.08 -16.13
CA TYR A 170 -4.10 -2.62 -16.17
C TYR A 170 -4.08 -4.15 -16.07
N PRO A 171 -4.86 -4.81 -15.18
CA PRO A 171 -4.93 -6.27 -15.17
C PRO A 171 -5.61 -6.76 -16.44
N ARG A 172 -4.92 -7.61 -17.19
CA ARG A 172 -5.45 -8.18 -18.44
C ARG A 172 -5.91 -9.62 -18.21
N PRO A 173 -6.96 -10.09 -18.91
CA PRO A 173 -7.35 -11.49 -18.86
C PRO A 173 -6.17 -12.39 -19.20
N PHE A 174 -5.91 -13.38 -18.36
CA PHE A 174 -4.91 -14.40 -18.62
C PHE A 174 -5.49 -15.77 -18.23
N PRO A 175 -5.32 -16.81 -19.07
CA PRO A 175 -6.06 -18.05 -18.92
C PRO A 175 -5.71 -18.84 -17.66
N TRP A 176 -4.49 -18.69 -17.11
CA TRP A 176 -3.99 -19.51 -16.01
C TRP A 176 -3.46 -18.71 -14.83
N ARG A 177 -4.16 -18.78 -13.70
CA ARG A 177 -3.77 -18.08 -12.47
C ARG A 177 -2.82 -18.95 -11.65
N LEU A 178 -1.79 -18.34 -11.06
CA LEU A 178 -0.73 -19.05 -10.31
C LEU A 178 -1.28 -20.04 -9.28
N MET A 179 -2.27 -19.61 -8.48
CA MET A 179 -2.83 -20.44 -7.39
C MET A 179 -3.72 -21.58 -7.89
N ASN A 180 -4.31 -21.45 -9.08
CA ASN A 180 -5.31 -22.37 -9.63
C ASN A 180 -4.87 -22.95 -10.98
N PHE A 181 -3.56 -22.99 -11.25
CA PHE A 181 -3.03 -23.24 -12.59
C PHE A 181 -3.59 -24.51 -13.23
N TRP A 182 -3.62 -25.61 -12.47
CA TRP A 182 -4.06 -26.91 -12.98
C TRP A 182 -5.57 -26.97 -13.25
N ASP A 183 -6.38 -26.35 -12.40
CA ASP A 183 -7.83 -26.26 -12.60
C ASP A 183 -8.14 -25.36 -13.82
N ASP A 184 -7.46 -24.21 -13.90
CA ASP A 184 -7.58 -23.29 -15.02
C ASP A 184 -7.13 -23.96 -16.34
N LEU A 185 -6.10 -24.81 -16.33
CA LEU A 185 -5.64 -25.54 -17.51
C LEU A 185 -6.65 -26.58 -17.99
N GLN A 186 -7.46 -27.16 -17.10
CA GLN A 186 -8.55 -28.05 -17.50
C GLN A 186 -9.70 -27.28 -18.17
N VAL A 187 -9.98 -26.05 -17.71
CA VAL A 187 -11.02 -25.17 -18.29
C VAL A 187 -10.54 -24.53 -19.60
N TRP A 188 -9.27 -24.13 -19.65
CA TRP A 188 -8.61 -23.46 -20.76
C TRP A 188 -7.37 -24.27 -21.20
N PRO A 189 -7.54 -25.44 -21.82
CA PRO A 189 -6.41 -26.17 -22.40
C PRO A 189 -5.80 -25.33 -23.53
N LEU A 190 -4.51 -25.55 -23.82
CA LEU A 190 -3.77 -24.75 -24.79
C LEU A 190 -4.47 -24.68 -26.17
N GLU A 191 -5.04 -25.80 -26.64
CA GLU A 191 -5.81 -25.86 -27.88
C GLU A 191 -7.02 -24.91 -27.86
N LYS A 192 -7.73 -24.83 -26.73
CA LYS A 192 -8.86 -23.91 -26.55
C LYS A 192 -8.41 -22.46 -26.50
N VAL A 193 -7.32 -22.16 -25.77
CA VAL A 193 -6.74 -20.82 -25.69
C VAL A 193 -6.30 -20.29 -27.07
N LEU A 194 -5.80 -21.17 -27.94
CA LEU A 194 -5.35 -20.80 -29.29
C LEU A 194 -6.46 -20.79 -30.35
N SER A 195 -7.66 -21.28 -30.00
CA SER A 195 -8.86 -21.26 -30.85
C SER A 195 -9.44 -19.85 -31.02
N ALA A 196 -10.48 -19.69 -31.85
CA ALA A 196 -11.16 -18.41 -32.03
C ALA A 196 -11.74 -17.87 -30.70
N GLU A 197 -12.35 -18.74 -29.88
CA GLU A 197 -12.90 -18.38 -28.55
C GLU A 197 -11.80 -17.88 -27.61
N GLY A 198 -10.68 -18.58 -27.55
CA GLY A 198 -9.55 -18.20 -26.69
C GLY A 198 -8.86 -16.91 -27.15
N ARG A 199 -8.75 -16.71 -28.47
CA ARG A 199 -8.19 -15.47 -29.05
C ARG A 199 -9.05 -14.26 -28.73
N GLU A 200 -10.37 -14.37 -28.82
CA GLU A 200 -11.27 -13.28 -28.44
C GLU A 200 -11.04 -12.80 -26.99
N GLN A 201 -10.70 -13.73 -26.09
CA GLN A 201 -10.48 -13.42 -24.67
C GLN A 201 -9.05 -12.97 -24.32
N PHE A 202 -8.03 -13.57 -24.95
CA PHE A 202 -6.64 -13.48 -24.48
C PHE A 202 -5.65 -12.92 -25.50
N GLU A 203 -6.05 -12.73 -26.77
CA GLU A 203 -5.11 -12.34 -27.84
C GLU A 203 -4.41 -11.01 -27.54
N ASP A 204 -5.13 -10.02 -27.01
CA ASP A 204 -4.55 -8.73 -26.64
C ASP A 204 -3.48 -8.88 -25.55
N THR A 205 -3.75 -9.70 -24.53
CA THR A 205 -2.77 -10.00 -23.48
C THR A 205 -1.51 -10.62 -24.07
N PHE A 206 -1.65 -11.57 -24.99
CA PHE A 206 -0.50 -12.20 -25.66
C PHE A 206 0.25 -11.21 -26.55
N LYS A 207 -0.44 -10.31 -27.26
CA LYS A 207 0.20 -9.22 -28.02
C LYS A 207 1.06 -8.33 -27.13
N PHE A 208 0.57 -7.96 -25.94
CA PHE A 208 1.36 -7.16 -25.00
C PHE A 208 2.59 -7.92 -24.48
N LEU A 209 2.46 -9.22 -24.18
CA LEU A 209 3.58 -10.05 -23.70
C LEU A 209 4.70 -10.19 -24.74
N VAL A 210 4.40 -10.10 -26.03
CA VAL A 210 5.40 -10.11 -27.11
C VAL A 210 5.86 -8.71 -27.54
N GLY A 211 5.54 -7.67 -26.75
CA GLY A 211 6.02 -6.29 -26.96
C GLY A 211 5.11 -5.41 -27.81
N GLY A 212 3.86 -5.83 -28.04
CA GLY A 212 2.85 -4.97 -28.66
C GLY A 212 2.57 -3.72 -27.81
N PRO A 213 2.34 -2.55 -28.43
CA PRO A 213 2.09 -1.31 -27.71
C PRO A 213 0.74 -1.37 -26.97
N PHE A 214 0.72 -0.82 -25.76
CA PHE A 214 -0.51 -0.63 -25.00
C PHE A 214 -1.21 0.66 -25.46
N THR A 215 -2.45 0.57 -25.91
CA THR A 215 -3.28 1.74 -26.26
C THR A 215 -4.20 2.07 -25.09
N TRP A 216 -3.98 3.23 -24.48
CA TRP A 216 -4.84 3.82 -23.43
C TRP A 216 -5.99 4.62 -24.04
#